data_AF-A0A0F2C4F9-F1
#
_entry.id   AF-A0A0F2C4F9-F1
#
_cell.length_a   1.000
_cell.length_b   1.000
_cell.length_c   1.000
_cell.angle_alpha   90.00
_cell.angle_beta   90.00
_cell.angle_gamma   90.00
#
_symmetry.space_group_name_H-M   'P 1'
#
loop_
_entity.id
_entity.type
_entity.pdbx_description
1 polymer ?
#
loop_
_entity_poly.entity_id
_entity_poly.type
_entity_poly.pdbx_seq_one_letter_code
_entity_poly.pdbx_strand_id
1 'polypeptide(L)'
;MPDWFDLDNWPPLSQTGPDPVVDVEDISQMNMVLENGVLASYQQCHFTPDYWRNYTVIGTEGRLENFGDEVGARVHVWNRRHDGYAEPDEVHIVPEPPAGALHGGADRLLIDEFLRFVRQGGMTETSPLAARDAAAADSPPATVPPRKKEPAWPV
;
A
#
# COMPACT_ATOMS: atom_id res chain seq x y z
N MET A 1 22.09 -2.34 -8.82
CA MET A 1 21.03 -1.41 -9.24
C MET A 1 21.60 -0.52 -10.32
N PRO A 2 20.84 -0.13 -11.35
CA PRO A 2 21.41 0.61 -12.47
C PRO A 2 21.66 2.06 -12.03
N ASP A 3 22.45 2.80 -12.82
CA ASP A 3 23.02 4.14 -12.58
C ASP A 3 22.03 5.28 -12.22
N TRP A 4 20.76 4.97 -11.94
CA TRP A 4 19.68 5.90 -11.61
C TRP A 4 19.19 5.82 -10.16
N PHE A 5 19.55 4.77 -9.42
CA PHE A 5 19.22 4.67 -7.98
C PHE A 5 20.36 5.26 -7.15
N ASP A 6 20.04 6.24 -6.29
CA ASP A 6 21.01 6.88 -5.40
C ASP A 6 20.38 7.17 -4.03
N LEU A 7 21.02 6.70 -2.97
CA LEU A 7 20.61 6.95 -1.58
C LEU A 7 21.02 8.35 -1.09
N ASP A 8 21.93 9.03 -1.81
CA ASP A 8 22.36 10.39 -1.49
C ASP A 8 21.32 11.45 -1.94
N ASN A 9 20.24 11.03 -2.62
CA ASN A 9 19.11 11.88 -3.03
C ASN A 9 18.20 12.31 -1.86
N TRP A 10 18.77 12.50 -0.68
CA TRP A 10 18.09 12.97 0.53
C TRP A 10 19.00 13.90 1.35
N PRO A 11 18.50 14.97 1.98
CA PRO A 11 17.09 15.39 2.10
C PRO A 11 16.51 15.95 0.79
N PRO A 12 15.18 15.96 0.63
CA PRO A 12 14.52 16.40 -0.61
C PRO A 12 14.90 17.82 -1.04
N LEU A 13 15.08 18.74 -0.08
CA LEU A 13 15.39 20.15 -0.38
C LEU A 13 16.86 20.41 -0.77
N SER A 14 17.75 19.42 -0.63
CA SER A 14 19.14 19.55 -1.13
C SER A 14 19.30 19.13 -2.59
N GLN A 15 18.25 18.56 -3.19
CA GLN A 15 18.30 18.06 -4.56
C GLN A 15 18.32 19.21 -5.56
N THR A 16 19.15 19.08 -6.59
CA THR A 16 19.27 20.06 -7.68
C THR A 16 19.26 19.33 -9.02
N GLY A 17 18.64 19.91 -10.04
CA GLY A 17 18.50 19.24 -11.34
C GLY A 17 17.13 18.60 -11.67
N PRO A 18 16.14 18.46 -10.75
CA PRO A 18 14.76 18.23 -11.16
C PRO A 18 14.21 19.35 -12.06
N ASP A 19 13.15 19.06 -12.80
CA ASP A 19 12.41 20.07 -13.55
C ASP A 19 11.94 21.21 -12.61
N PRO A 20 12.07 22.49 -13.00
CA PRO A 20 11.62 23.61 -12.16
C PRO A 20 10.11 23.60 -11.88
N VAL A 21 9.32 22.84 -12.66
CA VAL A 21 7.89 22.64 -12.48
C VAL A 21 7.62 21.13 -12.34
N VAL A 22 7.60 20.66 -11.10
CA VAL A 22 7.16 19.31 -10.77
C VAL A 22 5.65 19.33 -10.57
N ASP A 23 4.90 18.82 -11.56
CA ASP A 23 3.42 18.73 -11.53
C ASP A 23 2.97 17.33 -11.08
N VAL A 24 3.57 16.83 -10.00
CA VAL A 24 3.18 15.60 -9.31
C VAL A 24 3.25 15.83 -7.81
N GLU A 25 2.36 15.20 -7.05
CA GLU A 25 2.31 15.37 -5.61
C GLU A 25 3.45 14.62 -4.90
N ASP A 26 4.19 15.32 -4.05
CA ASP A 26 5.16 14.72 -3.14
C ASP A 26 4.48 13.81 -2.09
N ILE A 27 3.23 14.14 -1.74
CA ILE A 27 2.38 13.39 -0.81
C ILE A 27 0.93 13.36 -1.30
N SER A 28 0.34 12.17 -1.33
CA SER A 28 -1.07 11.95 -1.63
C SER A 28 -1.71 11.14 -0.52
N GLN A 29 -2.94 11.50 -0.13
CA GLN A 29 -3.69 10.82 0.93
C GLN A 29 -5.14 10.61 0.51
N MET A 30 -5.68 9.44 0.85
CA MET A 30 -7.06 9.06 0.54
C MET A 30 -7.71 8.37 1.75
N ASN A 31 -8.94 8.76 2.07
CA ASN A 31 -9.80 8.03 3.00
C ASN A 31 -10.93 7.36 2.24
N MET A 32 -11.20 6.10 2.56
CA MET A 32 -12.13 5.22 1.85
C MET A 32 -13.12 4.59 2.82
N VAL A 33 -14.34 4.36 2.31
CA VAL A 33 -15.31 3.44 2.88
C VAL A 33 -15.52 2.34 1.86
N LEU A 34 -15.13 1.12 2.20
CA LEU A 34 -15.29 -0.04 1.33
C LEU A 34 -16.75 -0.52 1.34
N GLU A 35 -17.16 -1.30 0.34
CA GLU A 35 -18.54 -1.78 0.20
C GLU A 35 -19.05 -2.56 1.42
N ASN A 36 -18.16 -3.28 2.11
CA ASN A 36 -18.47 -4.01 3.34
C ASN A 36 -18.45 -3.15 4.62
N GLY A 37 -18.31 -1.83 4.49
CA GLY A 37 -18.27 -0.87 5.60
C GLY A 37 -16.91 -0.72 6.28
N VAL A 38 -15.87 -1.44 5.83
CA VAL A 38 -14.50 -1.24 6.34
C VAL A 38 -14.01 0.15 5.96
N LEU A 39 -13.38 0.84 6.91
CA LEU A 39 -12.69 2.10 6.67
C LEU A 39 -11.24 1.81 6.28
N ALA A 40 -10.75 2.51 5.25
CA ALA A 40 -9.35 2.42 4.84
C ALA A 40 -8.76 3.82 4.66
N SER A 41 -7.47 3.96 4.99
CA SER A 41 -6.66 5.14 4.73
C SER A 41 -5.46 4.73 3.90
N TYR A 42 -5.14 5.49 2.87
CA TYR A 42 -4.01 5.27 1.98
C TYR A 42 -3.15 6.53 1.91
N GLN A 43 -1.83 6.37 1.90
CA GLN A 43 -0.88 7.47 1.75
C GLN A 43 0.31 7.04 0.88
N GLN A 44 0.72 7.92 -0.01
CA GLN A 44 2.04 7.89 -0.66
C GLN A 44 2.83 9.11 -0.20
N CYS A 45 4.10 8.92 0.14
CA CYS A 45 5.00 9.99 0.55
C CYS A 45 6.38 9.72 -0.06
N HIS A 46 6.89 10.67 -0.85
CA HIS A 46 8.08 10.47 -1.67
C HIS A 46 9.33 11.18 -1.14
N PHE A 47 9.27 11.74 0.08
CA PHE A 47 10.35 12.54 0.66
C PHE A 47 10.86 12.07 2.02
N THR A 48 10.31 10.96 2.53
CA THR A 48 10.81 10.29 3.74
C THR A 48 12.18 9.66 3.46
N PRO A 49 13.04 9.53 4.49
CA PRO A 49 14.38 8.96 4.33
C PRO A 49 14.38 7.47 3.99
N ASP A 50 13.29 6.78 4.26
CA ASP A 50 13.14 5.34 4.13
C ASP A 50 12.13 4.96 3.04
N TYR A 51 12.42 3.84 2.37
CA TYR A 51 11.45 3.11 1.56
C TYR A 51 10.76 2.08 2.46
N TRP A 52 9.46 2.28 2.72
CA TRP A 52 8.69 1.37 3.56
C TRP A 52 7.21 1.40 3.19
N ARG A 53 6.69 0.25 2.75
CA ARG A 53 5.24 0.02 2.67
C ARG A 53 4.73 -0.44 4.02
N ASN A 54 4.06 0.46 4.74
CA ASN A 54 3.46 0.16 6.05
C ASN A 54 1.96 -0.17 5.91
N TYR A 55 1.57 -1.26 6.52
CA TYR A 55 0.23 -1.83 6.56
C TYR A 55 -0.19 -2.00 8.00
N THR A 56 -1.28 -1.35 8.38
CA THR A 56 -1.94 -1.57 9.66
C THR A 56 -3.34 -2.11 9.41
N VAL A 57 -3.66 -3.25 10.03
CA VAL A 57 -5.00 -3.86 9.97
C VAL A 57 -5.56 -3.92 11.38
N ILE A 58 -6.78 -3.41 11.55
CA ILE A 58 -7.47 -3.33 12.84
C ILE A 58 -8.80 -4.08 12.72
N GLY A 59 -9.01 -5.04 13.62
CA GLY A 59 -10.23 -5.81 13.73
C GLY A 59 -10.79 -5.78 15.15
N THR A 60 -11.85 -6.55 15.37
CA THR A 60 -12.51 -6.65 16.67
C THR A 60 -11.68 -7.40 17.72
N GLU A 61 -10.72 -8.22 17.29
CA GLU A 61 -9.89 -9.06 18.15
C GLU A 61 -8.44 -8.56 18.26
N GLY A 62 -8.14 -7.38 17.72
CA GLY A 62 -6.81 -6.81 17.81
C GLY A 62 -6.38 -6.02 16.58
N ARG A 63 -5.08 -5.78 16.49
CA ARG A 63 -4.44 -5.15 15.34
C ARG A 63 -3.15 -5.86 14.99
N LEU A 64 -2.73 -5.70 13.74
CA LEU A 64 -1.39 -6.05 13.28
C LEU A 64 -0.78 -4.91 12.47
N GLU A 65 0.54 -4.84 12.49
CA GLU A 65 1.34 -3.84 11.78
C GLU A 65 2.69 -4.43 11.39
N ASN A 66 3.15 -4.18 10.16
CA ASN A 66 4.50 -4.60 9.75
C ASN A 66 5.54 -3.53 10.11
N PHE A 67 6.74 -3.97 10.46
CA PHE A 67 7.94 -3.17 10.71
C PHE A 67 9.03 -3.62 9.73
N GLY A 68 9.25 -2.80 8.70
CA GLY A 68 9.93 -3.19 7.46
C GLY A 68 8.99 -3.91 6.48
N ASP A 69 9.38 -3.99 5.21
CA ASP A 69 8.60 -4.62 4.14
C ASP A 69 9.44 -5.55 3.24
N GLU A 70 10.62 -5.93 3.72
CA GLU A 70 11.52 -6.89 3.09
C GLU A 70 11.61 -8.21 3.88
N VAL A 71 12.44 -9.13 3.40
CA VAL A 71 12.75 -10.38 4.10
C VAL A 71 13.36 -10.09 5.47
N GLY A 72 12.94 -10.85 6.49
CA GLY A 72 13.34 -10.61 7.87
C GLY A 72 12.57 -9.47 8.56
N ALA A 73 11.70 -8.74 7.84
CA ALA A 73 10.77 -7.80 8.46
C ALA A 73 9.86 -8.52 9.48
N ARG A 74 9.26 -7.73 10.37
CA ARG A 74 8.44 -8.24 11.47
C ARG A 74 7.00 -7.81 11.28
N VAL A 75 6.07 -8.74 11.42
CA VAL A 75 4.64 -8.46 11.60
C VAL A 75 4.34 -8.58 13.08
N HIS A 76 4.05 -7.43 13.68
CA HIS A 76 3.70 -7.32 15.09
C HIS A 76 2.18 -7.47 15.25
N VAL A 77 1.75 -8.26 16.23
CA VAL A 77 0.32 -8.51 16.52
C VAL A 77 0.03 -8.12 17.96
N TRP A 78 -1.06 -7.38 18.18
CA TRP A 78 -1.63 -7.09 19.48
C TRP A 78 -3.05 -7.63 19.52
N ASN A 79 -3.24 -8.73 20.23
CA ASN A 79 -4.51 -9.47 20.33
C ASN A 79 -5.02 -9.59 21.77
N ARG A 80 -4.40 -8.86 22.71
CA ARG A 80 -4.88 -8.71 24.08
C ARG A 80 -5.04 -7.24 24.45
N ARG A 81 -5.81 -6.98 25.52
CA ARG A 81 -6.00 -5.64 26.03
C ARG A 81 -4.84 -5.23 26.92
N HIS A 82 -4.24 -4.09 26.61
CA HIS A 82 -3.18 -3.44 27.35
C HIS A 82 -3.69 -2.15 28.01
N ASP A 83 -3.05 -1.70 29.08
CA ASP A 83 -3.40 -0.49 29.85
C ASP A 83 -2.75 0.80 29.28
N GLY A 84 -1.78 0.64 28.38
CA GLY A 84 -1.10 1.72 27.68
C GLY A 84 -0.31 1.19 26.47
N TYR A 85 0.78 1.90 26.11
CA TYR A 85 1.75 1.38 25.14
C TYR A 85 2.27 0.02 25.60
N ALA A 86 2.30 -0.94 24.68
CA ALA A 86 2.80 -2.27 24.93
C ALA A 86 3.57 -2.80 23.71
N GLU A 87 4.58 -3.61 23.99
CA GLU A 87 5.20 -4.48 22.99
C GLU A 87 4.17 -5.45 22.40
N PRO A 88 4.38 -5.96 21.17
CA PRO A 88 3.44 -6.89 20.55
C PRO A 88 3.28 -8.18 21.37
N ASP A 89 2.06 -8.72 21.34
CA ASP A 89 1.74 -10.02 21.92
C ASP A 89 2.41 -11.16 21.14
N GLU A 90 2.51 -11.01 19.81
CA GLU A 90 3.19 -11.94 18.92
C GLU A 90 4.01 -11.21 17.85
N VAL A 91 5.10 -11.82 17.43
CA VAL A 91 5.96 -11.33 16.34
C VAL A 91 6.13 -12.45 15.33
N HIS A 92 5.70 -12.20 14.09
CA HIS A 92 5.89 -13.10 12.96
C HIS A 92 6.97 -12.52 12.04
N ILE A 93 7.94 -13.34 11.65
CA ILE A 93 9.06 -12.90 10.81
C ILE A 93 8.73 -13.25 9.35
N VAL A 94 8.93 -12.28 8.44
CA VAL A 94 8.81 -12.52 6.98
C VAL A 94 9.92 -13.49 6.56
N PRO A 95 9.57 -14.68 6.06
CA PRO A 95 10.55 -15.73 5.78
C PRO A 95 11.40 -15.40 4.56
N GLU A 96 12.59 -16.01 4.52
CA GLU A 96 13.42 -16.04 3.32
C GLU A 96 12.68 -16.75 2.17
N PRO A 97 12.65 -16.15 0.97
CA PRO A 97 12.06 -16.81 -0.18
C PRO A 97 12.98 -17.96 -0.67
N PRO A 98 12.49 -18.85 -1.53
CA PRO A 98 13.32 -19.88 -2.16
C PRO A 98 14.57 -19.28 -2.83
N ALA A 99 15.69 -20.00 -2.79
CA ALA A 99 16.95 -19.54 -3.35
C ALA A 99 16.79 -19.10 -4.82
N GLY A 100 17.27 -17.89 -5.14
CA GLY A 100 17.17 -17.29 -6.47
C GLY A 100 15.86 -16.54 -6.76
N ALA A 101 14.98 -16.39 -5.77
CA ALA A 101 13.80 -15.55 -5.86
C ALA A 101 14.17 -14.06 -5.97
N LEU A 102 13.52 -13.35 -6.90
CA LEU A 102 13.58 -11.89 -7.03
C LEU A 102 12.38 -11.26 -6.29
N HIS A 103 12.55 -10.06 -5.72
CA HIS A 103 11.51 -9.32 -4.99
C HIS A 103 10.72 -10.17 -3.98
N GLY A 104 11.41 -10.86 -3.07
CA GLY A 104 10.74 -11.68 -2.05
C GLY A 104 9.97 -12.90 -2.62
N GLY A 105 10.12 -13.21 -3.91
CA GLY A 105 9.46 -14.34 -4.58
C GLY A 105 8.10 -14.03 -5.19
N ALA A 106 7.54 -12.83 -4.96
CA ALA A 106 6.21 -12.46 -5.46
C ALA A 106 6.16 -12.42 -7.01
N ASP A 107 7.19 -11.87 -7.66
CA ASP A 107 7.26 -11.74 -9.12
C ASP A 107 7.11 -13.10 -9.82
N ARG A 108 7.80 -14.12 -9.30
CA ARG A 108 7.77 -15.47 -9.87
C ARG A 108 6.37 -16.08 -9.75
N LEU A 109 5.72 -15.92 -8.60
CA LEU A 109 4.36 -16.41 -8.37
C LEU A 109 3.36 -15.73 -9.31
N LEU A 110 3.48 -14.41 -9.49
CA LEU A 110 2.64 -13.64 -10.40
C LEU A 110 2.77 -14.12 -11.86
N ILE A 111 4.01 -14.29 -12.33
CA ILE A 111 4.28 -14.75 -13.71
C ILE A 111 3.80 -16.18 -13.91
N ASP A 112 4.04 -17.07 -12.94
CA ASP A 112 3.61 -18.46 -13.03
C ASP A 112 2.09 -18.59 -13.06
N GLU A 113 1.37 -17.80 -12.26
CA GLU A 113 -0.07 -17.72 -12.32
C GLU A 113 -0.55 -17.24 -13.71
N PHE A 114 0.02 -16.15 -14.22
CA PHE A 114 -0.35 -15.61 -15.52
C PHE A 114 -0.18 -16.64 -16.63
N LEU A 115 0.98 -17.32 -16.67
CA LEU A 115 1.27 -18.35 -17.68
C LEU A 115 0.35 -19.57 -17.54
N ARG A 116 0.03 -19.98 -16.30
CA ARG A 116 -0.96 -21.05 -16.05
C ARG A 116 -2.33 -20.64 -16.61
N PHE A 117 -2.81 -19.45 -16.27
CA PHE A 117 -4.10 -18.94 -16.73
C PHE A 117 -4.17 -18.84 -18.25
N VAL A 118 -3.15 -18.30 -18.92
CA VAL A 118 -3.13 -18.20 -20.39
C VAL A 118 -3.15 -19.57 -21.06
N ARG A 119 -2.49 -20.58 -20.48
CA ARG A 119 -2.40 -21.92 -21.07
C ARG A 119 -3.61 -22.80 -20.80
N GLN A 120 -4.22 -22.67 -19.62
CA GLN A 120 -5.19 -23.64 -19.10
C GLN A 120 -6.53 -23.00 -18.69
N GLY A 121 -6.61 -21.68 -18.62
CA GLY A 121 -7.74 -20.96 -18.03
C GLY A 121 -7.82 -21.12 -16.51
N GLY A 122 -9.02 -20.92 -15.95
CA GLY A 122 -9.32 -21.07 -14.53
C GLY A 122 -9.33 -19.76 -13.73
N MET A 123 -9.49 -19.86 -12.41
CA MET A 123 -9.46 -18.68 -11.53
C MET A 123 -8.05 -18.11 -11.41
N THR A 124 -7.98 -16.83 -11.06
CA THR A 124 -6.77 -16.07 -10.73
C THR A 124 -6.97 -15.37 -9.39
N GLU A 125 -5.88 -15.12 -8.66
CA GLU A 125 -5.93 -14.46 -7.34
C GLU A 125 -6.41 -12.99 -7.45
N THR A 126 -6.21 -12.36 -8.60
CA THR A 126 -6.71 -11.01 -8.91
C THR A 126 -7.54 -11.02 -10.20
N SER A 127 -8.30 -9.95 -10.44
CA SER A 127 -9.09 -9.78 -11.67
C SER A 127 -8.79 -8.44 -12.34
N PRO A 128 -9.07 -8.30 -13.66
CA PRO A 128 -8.97 -7.00 -14.33
C PRO A 128 -9.83 -5.91 -13.68
N LEU A 129 -10.96 -6.26 -13.05
CA LEU A 129 -11.79 -5.32 -12.31
C LEU A 129 -11.08 -4.85 -11.04
N ALA A 130 -10.50 -5.75 -10.27
CA ALA A 130 -9.72 -5.41 -9.08
C ALA A 130 -8.52 -4.50 -9.44
N ALA A 131 -7.82 -4.78 -10.54
CA ALA A 131 -6.73 -3.94 -11.03
C ALA A 131 -7.21 -2.53 -11.46
N ARG A 132 -8.35 -2.45 -12.16
CA ARG A 132 -8.98 -1.17 -12.51
C ARG A 132 -9.33 -0.36 -11.27
N ASP A 133 -9.95 -1.00 -10.28
CA ASP A 133 -10.39 -0.32 -9.07
C ASP A 133 -9.20 0.17 -8.23
N ALA A 134 -8.10 -0.59 -8.18
CA ALA A 134 -6.85 -0.16 -7.58
C ALA A 134 -6.26 1.07 -8.28
N ALA A 135 -6.20 1.09 -9.61
CA ALA A 135 -5.72 2.25 -10.38
C ALA A 135 -6.62 3.48 -10.22
N ALA A 136 -7.94 3.27 -10.10
CA ALA A 136 -8.90 4.35 -9.87
C ALA A 136 -8.75 4.96 -8.47
N ALA A 137 -8.33 4.19 -7.46
CA ALA A 137 -8.06 4.71 -6.13
C ALA A 137 -6.82 5.63 -6.08
N ASP A 138 -5.84 5.38 -6.95
CA ASP A 138 -4.61 6.18 -7.06
C ASP A 138 -4.77 7.41 -7.98
N SER A 139 -5.88 7.48 -8.73
CA SER A 139 -6.19 8.63 -9.56
C SER A 139 -6.95 9.67 -8.74
N PRO A 140 -6.54 10.96 -8.73
CA PRO A 140 -7.31 11.99 -8.05
C PRO A 140 -8.72 12.01 -8.64
N PRO A 141 -9.79 12.08 -7.81
CA PRO A 141 -11.12 12.26 -8.35
C PRO A 141 -11.10 13.56 -9.14
N ALA A 142 -11.35 13.49 -10.45
CA ALA A 142 -11.61 14.67 -11.27
C ALA A 142 -12.57 15.54 -10.48
N THR A 143 -12.12 16.72 -10.05
CA THR A 143 -12.83 17.63 -9.15
C THR A 143 -14.34 17.50 -9.32
N VAL A 144 -14.98 16.70 -8.46
CA VAL A 144 -16.42 16.53 -8.53
C VAL A 144 -16.96 17.87 -8.03
N PRO A 145 -17.60 18.69 -8.88
CA PRO A 145 -18.14 19.96 -8.41
C PRO A 145 -19.08 19.64 -7.24
N PRO A 146 -19.07 20.45 -6.17
CA PRO A 146 -19.86 20.17 -4.98
C PRO A 146 -21.30 19.87 -5.42
N ARG A 147 -21.84 18.72 -4.98
CA ARG A 147 -23.23 18.35 -5.25
C ARG A 147 -24.09 19.56 -4.87
N LYS A 148 -24.83 20.10 -5.84
CA LYS A 148 -25.85 21.11 -5.55
C LYS A 148 -26.74 20.51 -4.46
N LYS A 149 -26.86 21.20 -3.32
CA LYS A 149 -27.79 20.81 -2.25
C LYS A 149 -29.17 20.60 -2.87
N GLU A 150 -29.65 19.36 -2.91
CA GLU A 150 -31.06 19.12 -3.17
C GLU A 150 -31.86 19.63 -1.96
N PRO A 151 -32.94 20.39 -2.16
CA PRO A 151 -33.77 20.85 -1.06
C PRO A 151 -34.43 19.64 -0.39
N ALA A 152 -34.38 19.62 0.95
CA ALA A 152 -35.03 18.62 1.77
C ALA A 152 -36.51 18.49 1.39
N TRP A 153 -36.98 17.26 1.20
CA TRP A 153 -38.38 16.97 0.94
C TRP A 153 -39.22 17.44 2.13
N PRO A 154 -40.33 18.18 1.90
CA PRO A 154 -41.22 18.58 2.99
C PRO A 154 -41.94 17.34 3.54
N VAL A 155 -42.04 17.32 4.87
CA VAL A 155 -42.72 16.33 5.71
C VAL A 155 -44.22 16.33 5.43
#